data_AF-A0A7Y4WGW0-F1
#
_entry.id   AF-A0A7Y4WGW0-F1
#
_cell.length_a   1.000
_cell.length_b   1.000
_cell.length_c   1.000
_cell.angle_alpha   90.00
_cell.angle_beta   90.00
_cell.angle_gamma   90.00
#
_symmetry.space_group_name_H-M   'P 1'
#
loop_
_entity.id
_entity.type
_entity.pdbx_description
1 polymer ?
#
loop_
_entity_poly.entity_id
_entity_poly.type
_entity_poly.pdbx_seq_one_letter_code
_entity_poly.pdbx_strand_id
1 'polypeptide(L)'
;MTAASPSDPPDAIGAPRERLTNALPSEELLPLLYAELRELARRRLQGEGPGQTLQATALVHEAYLRLVGAEDPRWDGRAHFFAAAAEAMRRVLVERARAKG
;
A
#
# COMPACT_ATOMS: atom_id res chain seq x y z
N MET A 1 -57.05 10.57 -6.38
CA MET A 1 -55.65 10.87 -6.73
C MET A 1 -54.87 10.83 -5.43
N THR A 2 -54.42 9.65 -5.03
CA THR A 2 -53.81 9.38 -3.72
C THR A 2 -52.33 9.12 -3.98
N ALA A 3 -51.47 10.06 -3.57
CA ALA A 3 -50.03 9.86 -3.56
C ALA A 3 -49.62 9.50 -2.14
N ALA A 4 -49.05 8.30 -2.01
CA ALA A 4 -48.52 7.74 -0.78
C ALA A 4 -47.26 8.48 -0.31
N SER A 5 -47.16 8.68 1.00
CA SER A 5 -45.86 8.65 1.69
C SER A 5 -45.51 7.18 1.94
N PRO A 6 -44.24 6.78 1.81
CA PRO A 6 -43.42 6.73 3.02
C PRO A 6 -41.95 7.17 2.82
N SER A 7 -41.50 8.07 3.69
CA SER A 7 -40.10 8.19 4.09
C SER A 7 -39.75 7.01 4.99
N ASP A 8 -38.87 6.13 4.49
CA ASP A 8 -37.71 5.49 5.14
C ASP A 8 -37.37 4.19 4.37
N PRO A 9 -36.15 3.98 3.87
CA PRO A 9 -35.70 2.65 3.48
C PRO A 9 -35.30 1.85 4.74
N PRO A 10 -36.03 0.77 5.11
CA PRO A 10 -35.52 -0.23 6.04
C PRO A 10 -34.42 -1.05 5.35
N ASP A 11 -33.46 -1.54 6.12
CA ASP A 11 -32.41 -2.50 5.73
C ASP A 11 -31.20 -1.95 4.96
N ALA A 12 -30.33 -1.24 5.66
CA ALA A 12 -28.89 -1.20 5.36
C ALA A 12 -28.07 -2.14 6.26
N ILE A 13 -28.67 -3.24 6.74
CA ILE A 13 -27.96 -4.33 7.43
C ILE A 13 -27.67 -5.43 6.38
N GLY A 14 -26.55 -5.30 5.66
CA GLY A 14 -26.16 -6.33 4.69
C GLY A 14 -25.11 -5.99 3.64
N ALA A 15 -24.43 -4.83 3.71
CA ALA A 15 -23.34 -4.58 2.78
C ALA A 15 -22.05 -5.30 3.24
N PRO A 16 -21.45 -6.21 2.44
CA PRO A 16 -20.17 -6.82 2.77
C PRO A 16 -19.08 -5.74 2.86
N ARG A 17 -18.33 -5.74 3.97
CA ARG A 17 -17.27 -4.75 4.32
C ARG A 17 -16.10 -4.70 3.32
N GLU A 18 -16.17 -5.41 2.19
CA GLU A 18 -15.07 -5.58 1.22
C GLU A 18 -15.09 -4.57 0.05
N ARG A 19 -16.14 -3.73 -0.09
CA ARG A 19 -16.23 -2.78 -1.23
C ARG A 19 -15.78 -1.34 -0.96
N LEU A 20 -15.19 -1.03 0.19
CA LEU A 20 -14.75 0.34 0.50
C LEU A 20 -13.35 0.71 0.01
N THR A 21 -12.64 -0.17 -0.70
CA THR A 21 -11.26 0.13 -1.14
C THR A 21 -11.12 0.49 -2.61
N ASN A 22 -12.21 0.50 -3.38
CA ASN A 22 -12.15 0.77 -4.83
C ASN A 22 -12.49 2.21 -5.23
N ALA A 23 -12.74 3.13 -4.28
CA ALA A 23 -13.12 4.50 -4.60
C ALA A 23 -12.79 5.54 -3.51
N LEU A 24 -11.86 5.25 -2.58
CA LEU A 24 -11.38 6.30 -1.70
C LEU A 24 -10.36 7.15 -2.49
N PRO A 25 -10.44 8.49 -2.45
CA PRO A 25 -9.45 9.35 -3.08
C PRO A 25 -8.05 8.98 -2.55
N SER A 26 -7.05 9.01 -3.43
CA SER A 26 -5.68 8.56 -3.13
C SER A 26 -5.13 9.11 -1.81
N GLU A 27 -5.56 10.32 -1.41
CA GLU A 27 -5.16 11.04 -0.19
C GLU A 27 -5.56 10.34 1.12
N GLU A 28 -6.73 9.69 1.18
CA GLU A 28 -7.19 8.91 2.35
C GLU A 28 -6.63 7.47 2.36
N LEU A 29 -6.21 6.98 1.20
CA LEU A 29 -5.56 5.68 1.07
C LEU A 29 -4.09 5.70 1.50
N LEU A 30 -3.41 6.85 1.37
CA LEU A 30 -1.98 6.99 1.69
C LEU A 30 -1.62 6.54 3.12
N PRO A 31 -2.32 6.94 4.21
CA PRO A 31 -1.97 6.51 5.56
C PRO A 31 -2.10 4.99 5.78
N LEU A 32 -3.15 4.38 5.19
CA LEU A 32 -3.41 2.95 5.31
C LEU A 32 -2.40 2.13 4.49
N LEU A 33 -2.12 2.53 3.26
CA LEU A 33 -1.05 1.91 2.46
C LEU A 33 0.31 2.08 3.15
N TYR A 34 0.57 3.21 3.79
CA TYR A 34 1.85 3.45 4.45
C TYR A 34 2.06 2.56 5.69
N ALA A 35 0.99 2.20 6.41
CA ALA A 35 1.07 1.22 7.49
C ALA A 35 1.41 -0.19 6.95
N GLU A 36 0.72 -0.62 5.89
CA GLU A 36 0.97 -1.92 5.26
C GLU A 36 2.37 -2.02 4.62
N LEU A 37 2.83 -0.94 3.97
CA LEU A 37 4.18 -0.85 3.42
C LEU A 37 5.25 -0.90 4.52
N ARG A 38 5.02 -0.25 5.67
CA ARG A 38 5.96 -0.30 6.80
C ARG A 38 6.06 -1.69 7.39
N GLU A 39 4.95 -2.40 7.52
CA GLU A 39 4.95 -3.80 7.97
C GLU A 39 5.67 -4.71 6.98
N LEU A 40 5.41 -4.55 5.67
CA LEU A 40 6.13 -5.25 4.62
C LEU A 40 7.64 -5.00 4.70
N ALA A 41 8.05 -3.74 4.87
CA ALA A 41 9.45 -3.36 5.01
C ALA A 41 10.10 -3.98 6.26
N ARG A 42 9.40 -4.01 7.41
CA ARG A 42 9.91 -4.66 8.64
C ARG A 42 10.19 -6.14 8.40
N ARG A 43 9.27 -6.87 7.76
CA ARG A 43 9.44 -8.30 7.45
C ARG A 43 10.63 -8.55 6.54
N ARG A 44 10.90 -7.65 5.58
CA ARG A 44 12.07 -7.77 4.69
C ARG A 44 13.37 -7.53 5.45
N LEU A 45 13.42 -6.52 6.30
CA LEU A 45 14.61 -6.20 7.10
C LEU A 45 14.95 -7.28 8.13
N GLN A 46 13.98 -8.08 8.58
CA GLN A 46 14.26 -9.25 9.44
C GLN A 46 15.06 -10.34 8.74
N GLY A 47 15.00 -10.41 7.40
CA GLY A 47 15.79 -11.36 6.61
C GLY A 47 17.21 -10.86 6.29
N GLU A 48 17.53 -9.61 6.63
CA GLU A 48 18.86 -9.03 6.40
C GLU A 48 19.83 -9.41 7.52
N GLY A 49 21.14 -9.42 7.22
CA GLY A 49 22.17 -9.82 8.17
C GLY A 49 22.28 -8.92 9.41
N PRO A 50 22.86 -9.43 10.51
CA PRO A 50 23.07 -8.66 11.73
C PRO A 50 23.94 -7.41 11.47
N GLY A 51 23.60 -6.29 12.12
CA GLY A 51 24.34 -5.01 11.99
C GLY A 51 23.84 -4.09 10.87
N GLN A 52 22.75 -4.42 10.19
CA GLN A 52 22.14 -3.52 9.22
C GLN A 52 21.40 -2.36 9.94
N THR A 53 21.56 -1.12 9.43
CA THR A 53 21.06 0.12 10.06
C THR A 53 19.89 0.79 9.33
N LEU A 54 19.45 0.25 8.20
CA LEU A 54 18.31 0.75 7.43
C LEU A 54 17.01 0.64 8.22
N GLN A 55 16.35 1.76 8.46
CA GLN A 55 15.03 1.74 9.06
C GLN A 55 13.95 1.37 8.03
N ALA A 56 12.89 0.69 8.49
CA ALA A 56 11.74 0.33 7.65
C ALA A 56 11.13 1.56 6.96
N THR A 57 11.02 2.69 7.68
CA THR A 57 10.54 3.96 7.14
C THR A 57 11.38 4.46 5.96
N ALA A 58 12.71 4.36 6.06
CA ALA A 58 13.62 4.76 5.00
C ALA A 58 13.54 3.82 3.79
N LEU A 59 13.41 2.50 4.03
CA LEU A 59 13.17 1.52 2.97
C LEU A 59 11.85 1.79 2.22
N VAL A 60 10.76 2.12 2.93
CA VAL A 60 9.48 2.50 2.31
C VAL A 60 9.63 3.78 1.49
N HIS A 61 10.30 4.80 2.03
CA HIS A 61 10.49 6.07 1.33
C HIS A 61 11.27 5.90 0.03
N GLU A 62 12.38 5.16 0.06
CA GLU A 62 13.16 4.85 -1.14
C GLU A 62 12.41 4.01 -2.17
N ALA A 63 11.61 3.03 -1.71
CA ALA A 63 10.78 2.23 -2.60
C ALA A 63 9.70 3.09 -3.26
N TYR A 64 9.06 3.99 -2.50
CA TYR A 64 8.07 4.92 -3.01
C TYR A 64 8.64 5.84 -4.09
N LEU A 65 9.82 6.43 -3.86
CA LEU A 65 10.51 7.27 -4.84
C LEU A 65 10.79 6.52 -6.15
N ARG A 66 11.19 5.24 -6.08
CA ARG A 66 11.40 4.40 -7.27
C ARG A 66 10.09 4.08 -8.01
N LEU A 67 8.97 3.94 -7.31
CA LEU A 67 7.66 3.68 -7.91
C LEU A 67 7.08 4.90 -8.62
N VAL A 68 7.24 6.09 -8.04
CA VAL A 68 6.75 7.35 -8.64
C VAL A 68 7.68 7.90 -9.72
N GLY A 69 8.97 7.53 -9.66
CA GLY A 69 9.97 7.90 -10.67
C GLY A 69 9.96 7.00 -11.92
N ALA A 70 9.16 5.93 -11.94
CA ALA A 70 8.95 5.14 -13.14
C ALA A 70 7.97 5.90 -14.06
N GLU A 71 8.36 6.16 -15.31
CA GLU A 71 7.47 6.76 -16.31
C GLU A 71 6.24 5.85 -16.52
N ASP A 72 5.06 6.36 -16.14
CA ASP A 72 3.74 5.75 -16.25
C ASP A 72 3.44 4.55 -15.32
N PRO A 73 3.19 4.80 -14.02
CA PRO A 73 2.78 3.77 -13.07
C PRO A 73 1.30 3.39 -13.27
N ARG A 74 1.01 2.60 -14.31
CA ARG A 74 -0.30 1.95 -14.47
C ARG A 74 -0.42 0.76 -13.52
N TRP A 75 -0.75 1.06 -12.26
CA TRP A 75 -1.06 0.03 -11.26
C TRP A 75 -2.52 -0.42 -11.41
N ASP A 76 -2.70 -1.69 -11.75
CA ASP A 76 -4.02 -2.32 -11.86
C ASP A 76 -4.50 -2.77 -10.46
N GLY A 77 -4.72 -1.78 -9.59
CA GLY A 77 -5.22 -1.97 -8.22
C GLY A 77 -4.17 -2.24 -7.13
N ARG A 78 -4.67 -2.47 -5.91
CA ARG A 78 -3.85 -2.59 -4.68
C ARG A 78 -2.82 -3.73 -4.76
N ALA A 79 -3.20 -4.89 -5.28
CA ALA A 79 -2.31 -6.05 -5.35
C ALA A 79 -1.08 -5.77 -6.23
N HIS A 80 -1.28 -5.14 -7.39
CA HIS A 80 -0.18 -4.74 -8.29
C HIS A 80 0.72 -3.70 -7.62
N PHE A 81 0.14 -2.69 -6.94
CA PHE A 81 0.92 -1.72 -6.19
C PHE A 81 1.82 -2.37 -5.11
N PHE A 82 1.27 -3.28 -4.29
CA PHE A 82 2.05 -3.94 -3.25
C PHE A 82 3.13 -4.88 -3.82
N ALA A 83 2.85 -5.54 -4.94
CA ALA A 83 3.85 -6.35 -5.64
C ALA A 83 5.01 -5.49 -6.14
N ALA A 84 4.71 -4.33 -6.74
CA ALA A 84 5.72 -3.39 -7.21
C ALA A 84 6.52 -2.79 -6.05
N ALA A 85 5.87 -2.43 -4.94
CA ALA A 85 6.54 -1.95 -3.75
C ALA A 85 7.45 -3.01 -3.13
N ALA A 86 6.97 -4.26 -3.05
CA ALA A 86 7.77 -5.39 -2.61
C ALA A 86 9.03 -5.58 -3.47
N GLU A 87 8.90 -5.41 -4.79
CA GLU A 87 10.02 -5.53 -5.72
C GLU A 87 11.01 -4.37 -5.56
N ALA A 88 10.53 -3.13 -5.48
CA ALA A 88 11.35 -1.95 -5.27
C ALA A 88 12.16 -2.06 -3.95
N MET A 89 11.53 -2.50 -2.86
CA MET A 89 12.21 -2.76 -1.59
C MET A 89 13.30 -3.81 -1.71
N ARG A 90 13.06 -4.90 -2.46
CA ARG A 90 14.07 -5.94 -2.68
C ARG A 90 15.29 -5.35 -3.43
N ARG A 91 15.05 -4.55 -4.47
CA ARG A 91 16.13 -3.90 -5.24
C ARG A 91 17.00 -3.00 -4.34
N VAL A 92 16.37 -2.18 -3.47
CA VAL A 92 17.07 -1.34 -2.49
C VAL A 92 18.02 -2.16 -1.61
N LEU A 93 17.51 -3.26 -1.04
CA LEU A 93 18.28 -4.10 -0.13
C LEU A 93 19.45 -4.78 -0.83
N VAL A 94 19.22 -5.31 -2.03
CA VAL A 94 20.28 -5.91 -2.87
C VAL A 94 21.36 -4.90 -3.24
N GLU A 95 20.98 -3.69 -3.67
CA GLU A 95 21.93 -2.62 -3.99
C GLU A 95 22.78 -2.23 -2.77
N ARG A 96 22.17 -2.10 -1.60
CA ARG A 96 22.88 -1.80 -0.34
C ARG A 96 23.78 -2.94 0.11
N ALA A 97 23.37 -4.20 -0.07
CA ALA A 97 24.20 -5.36 0.22
C ALA A 97 25.41 -5.41 -0.71
N ARG A 98 25.21 -5.15 -2.01
CA ARG A 98 26.29 -5.06 -3.02
C ARG A 98 27.27 -3.93 -2.74
N ALA A 99 26.82 -2.78 -2.26
CA ALA A 99 27.69 -1.65 -1.95
C ALA A 99 28.56 -1.85 -0.70
N LYS A 100 28.26 -2.85 0.13
CA LYS A 100 28.99 -3.16 1.37
C LYS A 100 29.96 -4.35 1.25
N GLY A 101 29.88 -5.13 0.18
CA GLY A 101 30.76 -6.27 -0.11
C GLY A 101 31.82 -5.90 -1.12
#